data_AF-A0AA39GA44-F1
#
_entry.id   AF-A0AA39GA44-F1
#
_cell.length_a   1.000
_cell.length_b   1.000
_cell.length_c   1.000
_cell.angle_alpha   90.00
_cell.angle_beta   90.00
_cell.angle_gamma   90.00
#
_symmetry.space_group_name_H-M   'P 1'
#
loop_
_entity.id
_entity.type
_entity.pdbx_description
1 polymer ?
#
loop_
_entity_poly.entity_id
_entity_poly.type
_entity_poly.pdbx_seq_one_letter_code
_entity_poly.pdbx_strand_id
1 'polypeptide(L)'
;MKRSIAERKGAEKVVVMYGLEAPARLPEGSSVQALAGVVHHDAVGRAPNVLSPWRKFFEPSPVHEPGAITTIIAREAENLRKKWVTLYNSGPKEDQVDLATFDPTFEGVVDLINSVTESLQTKRREGAAGKVTSGFHSFCDKLDSHSAFLKMLPDGNEYVSIFTGSLNAVIQASVNHGRVAEELAEALCEISQDVSEVRIDLELFRTKDLIESTADLYAHIFIFLSSYMDHLMRKRRTRLLDAFNENRSLKITAEIKRIKDKVARIRYMLTSVSGKKVMRDDGPK
;
A
#
# COMPACT_ATOMS: atom_id res chain seq x y z
N MET A 1 4.68 23.00 -9.92
CA MET A 1 5.07 21.70 -9.32
C MET A 1 4.50 20.50 -10.09
N LYS A 2 3.19 20.42 -10.39
CA LYS A 2 2.57 19.35 -11.23
C LYS A 2 3.23 19.09 -12.60
N ARG A 3 3.79 20.12 -13.24
CA ARG A 3 4.55 19.98 -14.51
C ARG A 3 5.82 19.12 -14.37
N SER A 4 6.55 19.26 -13.26
CA SER A 4 7.86 18.64 -13.08
C SER A 4 7.78 17.13 -12.84
N ILE A 5 6.73 16.65 -12.16
CA ILE A 5 6.49 15.21 -11.95
C ILE A 5 6.03 14.54 -13.25
N ALA A 6 5.15 15.20 -14.01
CA ALA A 6 4.71 14.72 -15.33
C ALA A 6 5.87 14.66 -16.35
N GLU A 7 6.76 15.65 -16.33
CA GLU A 7 7.96 15.67 -17.18
C GLU A 7 8.94 14.55 -16.82
N ARG A 8 9.15 14.28 -15.53
CA ARG A 8 10.05 13.20 -15.07
C ARG A 8 9.51 11.81 -15.46
N LYS A 9 8.23 11.55 -15.25
CA LYS A 9 7.59 10.29 -15.69
C LYS A 9 7.53 10.15 -17.21
N GLY A 10 7.37 11.26 -17.93
CA GLY A 10 7.47 11.31 -19.39
C GLY A 10 8.86 10.92 -19.88
N ALA A 11 9.92 11.44 -19.25
CA ALA A 11 11.30 11.12 -19.59
C ALA A 11 11.64 9.65 -19.34
N GLU A 12 11.23 9.09 -18.20
CA GLU A 12 11.45 7.66 -17.89
C GLU A 12 10.76 6.75 -18.92
N LYS A 13 9.53 7.08 -19.33
CA LYS A 13 8.80 6.34 -20.36
C LYS A 13 9.50 6.38 -21.72
N VAL A 14 10.05 7.54 -22.09
CA VAL A 14 10.82 7.70 -23.33
C VAL A 14 12.10 6.87 -23.28
N VAL A 15 12.84 6.89 -22.18
CA VAL A 15 14.09 6.12 -22.02
C VAL A 15 13.83 4.62 -22.14
N VAL A 16 12.75 4.11 -21.52
CA VAL A 16 12.38 2.68 -21.60
C VAL A 16 11.92 2.29 -23.01
N MET A 17 11.12 3.12 -23.68
CA MET A 17 10.70 2.88 -25.08
C MET A 17 11.91 2.85 -26.03
N TYR A 18 12.85 3.78 -25.86
CA TYR A 18 14.09 3.80 -26.62
C TYR A 18 14.93 2.55 -26.38
N GLY A 19 14.99 2.04 -25.15
CA GLY A 19 15.70 0.79 -24.83
C GLY A 19 15.09 -0.45 -25.50
N LEU A 20 13.76 -0.50 -25.66
CA LEU A 20 13.06 -1.59 -26.35
C LEU A 20 13.24 -1.56 -27.87
N GLU A 21 13.34 -0.36 -28.46
CA GLU A 21 13.54 -0.18 -29.91
C GLU A 21 15.02 -0.21 -30.32
N ALA A 22 15.95 -0.10 -29.37
CA ALA A 22 17.38 -0.06 -29.60
C ALA A 22 17.93 -1.25 -30.42
N PRO A 23 17.52 -2.52 -30.21
CA PRO A 23 18.05 -3.65 -30.98
C PRO A 23 17.77 -3.57 -32.48
N ALA A 24 16.64 -2.96 -32.88
CA ALA A 24 16.21 -2.82 -34.27
C ALA A 24 16.87 -1.65 -35.02
N ARG A 25 17.58 -0.77 -34.30
CA ARG A 25 18.22 0.43 -34.87
C ARG A 25 19.75 0.36 -34.90
N LEU A 26 20.33 -0.73 -34.40
CA LEU A 26 21.78 -0.91 -34.31
C LEU A 26 22.31 -1.72 -35.50
N PRO A 27 23.50 -1.40 -36.03
CA PRO A 27 24.10 -2.12 -37.15
C PRO A 27 24.41 -3.59 -36.77
N GLU A 28 24.10 -4.51 -37.70
CA GLU A 28 24.25 -5.95 -37.51
C GLU A 28 25.70 -6.33 -37.17
N GLY A 29 25.89 -7.07 -36.08
CA GLY A 29 27.20 -7.57 -35.65
C GLY A 29 27.97 -6.66 -34.68
N SER A 30 27.37 -5.56 -34.24
CA SER A 30 27.95 -4.70 -33.20
C SER A 30 27.86 -5.31 -31.80
N SER A 31 28.91 -5.13 -30.99
CA SER A 31 28.91 -5.49 -29.56
C SER A 31 27.76 -4.83 -28.79
N VAL A 32 27.32 -3.66 -29.25
CA VAL A 32 26.17 -2.92 -28.69
C VAL A 32 24.85 -3.62 -29.00
N GLN A 33 24.74 -4.31 -30.14
CA GLN A 33 23.56 -5.10 -30.50
C GLN A 33 23.47 -6.39 -29.67
N ALA A 34 24.61 -7.02 -29.35
CA ALA A 34 24.66 -8.16 -28.44
C ALA A 34 24.26 -7.76 -27.00
N LEU A 35 24.75 -6.61 -26.51
CA LEU A 35 24.33 -6.05 -25.22
C LEU A 35 22.85 -5.65 -25.21
N ALA A 36 22.36 -5.01 -26.28
CA ALA A 36 20.95 -4.67 -26.43
C ALA A 36 20.06 -5.92 -26.51
N GLY A 37 20.55 -7.00 -27.12
CA GLY A 37 19.88 -8.31 -27.17
C GLY A 37 19.79 -8.99 -25.81
N VAL A 38 20.83 -8.89 -24.97
CA VAL A 38 20.81 -9.40 -23.58
C VAL A 38 19.85 -8.58 -22.72
N VAL A 39 19.89 -7.25 -22.82
CA VAL A 39 18.96 -6.35 -22.13
C VAL A 39 17.52 -6.60 -22.61
N HIS A 40 17.31 -6.87 -23.90
CA HIS A 40 16.02 -7.19 -24.46
C HIS A 40 15.51 -8.58 -24.04
N HIS A 41 16.38 -9.59 -23.96
CA HIS A 41 16.01 -10.94 -23.51
C HIS A 41 15.63 -10.96 -22.02
N ASP A 42 16.38 -10.27 -21.17
CA ASP A 42 16.02 -10.09 -19.75
C ASP A 42 14.75 -9.23 -19.58
N ALA A 43 14.54 -8.26 -20.47
CA ALA A 43 13.33 -7.44 -20.50
C ALA A 43 12.12 -8.18 -21.10
N VAL A 44 12.26 -9.15 -21.99
CA VAL A 44 11.13 -9.87 -22.62
C VAL A 44 10.68 -11.07 -21.78
N GLY A 45 11.60 -11.76 -21.10
CA GLY A 45 11.27 -12.83 -20.14
C GLY A 45 10.61 -12.32 -18.85
N ARG A 46 10.67 -11.00 -18.61
CA ARG A 46 10.12 -10.31 -17.43
C ARG A 46 9.49 -8.96 -17.80
N ALA A 47 8.85 -8.87 -18.97
CA ALA A 47 8.40 -7.60 -19.55
C ALA A 47 7.47 -6.82 -18.62
N PRO A 48 7.90 -5.66 -18.10
CA PRO A 48 6.95 -4.67 -17.62
C PRO A 48 6.16 -4.25 -18.86
N ASN A 49 4.84 -4.43 -18.85
CA ASN A 49 3.98 -3.71 -19.76
C ASN A 49 4.25 -2.21 -19.53
N VAL A 50 5.06 -1.57 -20.38
CA VAL A 50 5.51 -0.16 -20.22
C VAL A 50 4.32 0.81 -20.22
N LEU A 51 3.20 0.39 -20.81
CA LEU A 51 1.93 1.12 -20.83
C LEU A 51 1.04 0.84 -19.61
N SER A 52 1.38 -0.17 -18.80
CA SER A 52 0.66 -0.52 -17.58
C SER A 52 1.65 -1.06 -16.55
N PRO A 53 2.64 -0.24 -16.10
CA PRO A 53 3.66 -0.65 -15.14
C PRO A 53 3.05 -1.12 -13.82
N TRP A 54 1.78 -0.78 -13.58
CA TRP A 54 0.98 -1.28 -12.48
C TRP A 54 0.64 -2.76 -12.58
N ARG A 55 0.51 -3.37 -13.78
CA ARG A 55 0.06 -4.78 -13.96
C ARG A 55 0.92 -5.80 -13.22
N LYS A 56 2.23 -5.56 -13.12
CA LYS A 56 3.15 -6.42 -12.35
C LYS A 56 2.77 -6.56 -10.87
N PHE A 57 1.95 -5.64 -10.34
CA PHE A 57 1.43 -5.68 -8.97
C PHE A 57 0.04 -6.36 -8.88
N PHE A 58 -0.63 -6.56 -10.02
CA PHE A 58 -1.94 -7.23 -10.14
C PHE A 58 -1.81 -8.69 -10.55
N GLU A 59 -0.71 -9.09 -11.17
CA GLU A 59 -0.48 -10.47 -11.60
C GLU A 59 0.20 -11.26 -10.46
N PRO A 60 -0.27 -12.49 -10.15
CA PRO A 60 0.39 -13.33 -9.16
C PRO A 60 1.84 -13.60 -9.62
N SER A 61 2.81 -13.37 -8.73
CA SER A 61 4.19 -13.72 -9.02
C SER A 61 4.30 -15.24 -9.19
N PRO A 62 4.82 -15.74 -10.32
CA PRO A 62 5.05 -17.16 -10.47
C PRO A 62 6.26 -17.53 -9.60
N VAL A 63 6.06 -18.53 -8.74
CA VAL A 63 7.08 -19.18 -7.90
C VAL A 63 7.40 -18.46 -6.58
N HIS A 64 6.87 -19.00 -5.48
CA HIS A 64 7.59 -19.17 -4.21
C HIS A 64 6.89 -20.26 -3.38
N GLU A 65 7.65 -21.21 -2.82
CA GLU A 65 7.14 -22.09 -1.77
C GLU A 65 6.92 -21.25 -0.51
N PRO A 66 5.67 -20.99 -0.09
CA PRO A 66 5.43 -20.14 1.06
C PRO A 66 5.91 -20.87 2.32
N GLY A 67 6.87 -20.30 3.04
CA GLY A 67 7.07 -20.70 4.43
C GLY A 67 5.78 -20.46 5.23
N ALA A 68 5.54 -21.22 6.31
CA ALA A 68 4.30 -21.12 7.09
C ALA A 68 3.97 -19.68 7.56
N ILE A 69 5.00 -18.85 7.75
CA ILE A 69 4.90 -17.44 8.15
C ILE A 69 4.24 -16.58 7.06
N THR A 70 4.56 -16.83 5.78
CA THR A 70 4.06 -16.02 4.66
C THR A 70 2.67 -16.46 4.20
N THR A 71 2.20 -17.64 4.60
CA THR A 71 0.92 -18.19 4.13
C THR A 71 -0.27 -17.31 4.50
N ILE A 72 -0.33 -16.79 5.73
CA ILE A 72 -1.46 -15.98 6.19
C ILE A 72 -1.50 -14.65 5.46
N ILE A 73 -0.39 -13.91 5.45
CA ILE A 73 -0.32 -12.61 4.78
C ILE A 73 -0.48 -12.74 3.26
N ALA A 74 0.10 -13.77 2.63
CA ALA A 74 -0.08 -14.01 1.18
C ALA A 74 -1.55 -14.26 0.83
N ARG A 75 -2.26 -15.06 1.65
CA ARG A 75 -3.70 -15.30 1.46
C ARG A 75 -4.50 -14.00 1.54
N GLU A 76 -4.24 -13.17 2.56
CA GLU A 76 -4.97 -11.92 2.72
C GLU A 76 -4.57 -10.86 1.68
N ALA A 77 -3.32 -10.86 1.21
CA ALA A 77 -2.87 -10.02 0.11
C ALA A 77 -3.60 -10.38 -1.19
N GLU A 78 -3.76 -11.67 -1.49
CA GLU A 78 -4.50 -12.14 -2.67
C GLU A 78 -6.00 -11.82 -2.56
N ASN A 79 -6.59 -11.95 -1.37
CA ASN A 79 -7.97 -11.53 -1.12
C ASN A 79 -8.15 -10.03 -1.37
N LEU A 80 -7.23 -9.21 -0.87
CA LEU A 80 -7.25 -7.77 -1.04
C LEU A 80 -7.09 -7.39 -2.53
N ARG A 81 -6.17 -8.04 -3.24
CA ARG A 81 -5.98 -7.87 -4.70
C ARG A 81 -7.28 -8.12 -5.47
N LYS A 82 -7.97 -9.22 -5.21
CA LYS A 82 -9.27 -9.54 -5.84
C LYS A 82 -10.33 -8.46 -5.58
N LYS A 83 -10.40 -7.97 -4.35
CA LYS A 83 -11.34 -6.90 -3.98
C LYS A 83 -10.98 -5.57 -4.64
N TRP A 84 -9.70 -5.24 -4.72
CA TRP A 84 -9.22 -4.05 -5.40
C TRP A 84 -9.61 -4.08 -6.89
N VAL A 85 -9.34 -5.19 -7.58
CA VAL A 85 -9.75 -5.37 -8.99
C VAL A 85 -11.25 -5.21 -9.16
N THR A 86 -12.04 -5.80 -8.25
CA THR A 86 -13.50 -5.68 -8.29
C THR A 86 -13.95 -4.23 -8.10
N LEU A 87 -13.37 -3.51 -7.15
CA LEU A 87 -13.68 -2.11 -6.87
C LEU A 87 -13.35 -1.21 -8.08
N TYR A 88 -12.20 -1.45 -8.72
CA TYR A 88 -11.75 -0.71 -9.89
C TYR A 88 -12.67 -0.94 -11.09
N ASN A 89 -12.95 -2.21 -11.43
CA ASN A 89 -13.77 -2.56 -12.60
C ASN A 89 -15.25 -2.21 -12.44
N SER A 90 -15.78 -2.17 -11.21
CA SER A 90 -17.19 -1.86 -10.93
C SER A 90 -17.47 -0.41 -10.58
N GLY A 91 -16.43 0.43 -10.48
CA GLY A 91 -16.55 1.84 -10.10
C GLY A 91 -16.83 2.78 -11.26
N PRO A 92 -17.52 3.91 -11.03
CA PRO A 92 -17.56 5.01 -11.98
C PRO A 92 -16.14 5.57 -12.19
N LYS A 93 -15.87 6.19 -13.35
CA LYS A 93 -14.51 6.62 -13.73
C LYS A 93 -13.91 7.61 -12.74
N GLU A 94 -14.74 8.42 -12.09
CA GLU A 94 -14.35 9.42 -11.11
C GLU A 94 -13.80 8.81 -9.80
N ASP A 95 -14.19 7.56 -9.51
CA ASP A 95 -13.73 6.82 -8.34
C ASP A 95 -12.53 5.91 -8.64
N GLN A 96 -12.16 5.78 -9.92
CA GLN A 96 -11.02 4.97 -10.33
C GLN A 96 -9.73 5.77 -10.11
N VAL A 97 -8.73 5.11 -9.51
CA VAL A 97 -7.38 5.69 -9.40
C VAL A 97 -6.82 5.81 -10.80
N ASP A 98 -6.29 6.99 -11.12
CA ASP A 98 -5.44 7.13 -12.29
C ASP A 98 -4.09 6.44 -12.01
N LEU A 99 -4.01 5.16 -12.38
CA LEU A 99 -2.82 4.33 -12.21
C LEU A 99 -1.65 4.76 -13.11
N ALA A 100 -1.86 5.69 -14.05
CA ALA A 100 -0.75 6.31 -14.79
C ALA A 100 -0.12 7.47 -14.01
N THR A 101 -0.90 8.11 -13.13
CA THR A 101 -0.44 9.24 -12.31
C THR A 101 0.05 8.78 -10.94
N PHE A 102 -0.70 7.89 -10.28
CA PHE A 102 -0.43 7.46 -8.90
C PHE A 102 0.02 6.00 -8.85
N ASP A 103 1.34 5.82 -8.83
CA ASP A 103 1.93 4.49 -8.72
C ASP A 103 1.63 3.87 -7.34
N PRO A 104 1.55 2.53 -7.24
CA PRO A 104 1.37 1.85 -5.97
C PRO A 104 2.70 1.83 -5.21
N THR A 105 3.10 3.01 -4.72
CA THR A 105 4.24 3.26 -3.84
C THR A 105 3.83 4.21 -2.73
N PHE A 106 4.63 4.33 -1.68
CA PHE A 106 4.35 5.30 -0.60
C PHE A 106 4.33 6.74 -1.12
N GLU A 107 5.25 7.08 -2.04
CA GLU A 107 5.28 8.39 -2.71
C GLU A 107 3.98 8.62 -3.52
N GLY A 108 3.52 7.61 -4.25
CA GLY A 108 2.26 7.69 -4.98
C GLY A 108 1.03 7.91 -4.09
N VAL A 109 1.01 7.33 -2.88
CA VAL A 109 -0.04 7.58 -1.87
C VAL A 109 0.00 9.03 -1.40
N VAL A 110 1.19 9.56 -1.11
CA VAL A 110 1.37 10.96 -0.68
C VAL A 110 0.93 11.93 -1.80
N ASP A 111 1.36 11.67 -3.04
CA ASP A 111 0.97 12.46 -4.21
C ASP A 111 -0.55 12.46 -4.42
N LEU A 112 -1.19 11.30 -4.27
CA LEU A 112 -2.65 11.18 -4.35
C LEU A 112 -3.32 12.01 -3.25
N ILE A 113 -2.88 11.85 -1.99
CA ILE A 113 -3.43 12.59 -0.84
C ILE A 113 -3.32 14.10 -1.04
N ASN A 114 -2.16 14.58 -1.52
CA ASN A 114 -1.97 15.99 -1.82
C ASN A 114 -2.93 16.46 -2.91
N SER A 115 -3.07 15.69 -4.01
CA SER A 115 -3.98 16.01 -5.11
C SER A 115 -5.45 16.06 -4.67
N VAL A 116 -5.92 15.07 -3.89
CA VAL A 116 -7.32 15.04 -3.41
C VAL A 116 -7.56 16.15 -2.38
N THR A 117 -6.58 16.46 -1.53
CA THR A 117 -6.68 17.53 -0.54
C THR A 117 -6.80 18.90 -1.20
N GLU A 118 -5.98 19.19 -2.22
CA GLU A 118 -6.12 20.42 -3.03
C GLU A 118 -7.52 20.53 -3.66
N SER A 119 -8.04 19.42 -4.18
CA SER A 119 -9.39 19.35 -4.76
C SER A 119 -10.49 19.59 -3.72
N LEU A 120 -10.31 19.10 -2.49
CA LEU A 120 -11.25 19.33 -1.38
C LEU A 120 -11.20 20.79 -0.88
N GLN A 121 -10.02 21.39 -0.79
CA GLN A 121 -9.84 22.79 -0.39
C GLN A 121 -10.46 23.77 -1.38
N THR A 122 -10.37 23.49 -2.68
CA THR A 122 -10.99 24.31 -3.73
C THR A 122 -12.52 24.22 -3.73
N LYS A 123 -13.09 23.12 -3.23
CA LYS A 123 -14.55 22.86 -3.19
C LYS A 123 -15.27 23.38 -1.93
N ARG A 124 -14.61 24.18 -1.08
CA ARG A 124 -15.10 24.78 0.20
C ARG A 124 -16.56 24.46 0.55
N ARG A 125 -16.78 23.32 1.21
CA ARG A 125 -17.94 23.08 2.07
C ARG A 125 -17.42 23.00 3.51
N GLU A 126 -18.01 23.79 4.40
CA GLU A 126 -17.56 24.08 5.76
C GLU A 126 -17.20 22.82 6.58
N GLY A 127 -16.15 22.93 7.40
CA GLY A 127 -15.79 21.99 8.49
C GLY A 127 -15.24 20.62 8.07
N ALA A 128 -16.01 19.83 7.32
CA ALA A 128 -15.72 18.42 7.03
C ALA A 128 -14.47 18.22 6.15
N ALA A 129 -14.25 19.11 5.17
CA ALA A 129 -13.07 19.04 4.30
C ALA A 129 -11.76 19.24 5.10
N GLY A 130 -11.79 20.05 6.15
CA GLY A 130 -10.62 20.30 7.02
C GLY A 130 -10.24 19.07 7.83
N LYS A 131 -11.23 18.37 8.42
CA LYS A 131 -10.98 17.14 9.20
C LYS A 131 -10.44 16.01 8.32
N VAL A 132 -11.02 15.80 7.13
CA VAL A 132 -10.53 14.81 6.15
C VAL A 132 -9.08 15.11 5.75
N THR A 133 -8.79 16.37 5.41
CA THR A 133 -7.45 16.85 5.05
C THR A 133 -6.44 16.59 6.17
N SER A 134 -6.77 17.00 7.39
CA SER A 134 -5.91 16.82 8.56
C SER A 134 -5.67 15.34 8.85
N GLY A 135 -6.69 14.50 8.73
CA GLY A 135 -6.57 13.05 8.93
C GLY A 135 -5.65 12.39 7.92
N PHE A 136 -5.80 12.71 6.62
CA PHE A 136 -4.92 12.15 5.59
C PHE A 136 -3.48 12.66 5.68
N HIS A 137 -3.24 13.92 6.01
CA HIS A 137 -1.88 14.39 6.26
C HIS A 137 -1.24 13.70 7.48
N SER A 138 -1.99 13.60 8.58
CA SER A 138 -1.54 12.88 9.78
C SER A 138 -1.23 11.40 9.48
N PHE A 139 -1.97 10.78 8.57
CA PHE A 139 -1.68 9.45 8.05
C PHE A 139 -0.37 9.41 7.24
N CYS A 140 -0.16 10.37 6.31
CA CYS A 140 1.07 10.48 5.52
C CYS A 140 2.33 10.55 6.40
N ASP A 141 2.29 11.33 7.48
CA ASP A 141 3.41 11.50 8.43
C ASP A 141 3.87 10.17 9.05
N LYS A 142 3.02 9.14 9.02
CA LYS A 142 3.26 7.83 9.64
C LYS A 142 3.58 6.72 8.63
N LEU A 143 3.55 7.00 7.32
CA LEU A 143 3.79 6.01 6.27
C LEU A 143 5.18 5.37 6.35
N ASP A 144 6.19 6.10 6.84
CA ASP A 144 7.53 5.54 7.05
C ASP A 144 7.54 4.37 8.05
N SER A 145 6.68 4.41 9.06
CA SER A 145 6.50 3.31 10.01
C SER A 145 5.98 2.08 9.29
N HIS A 146 4.98 2.25 8.43
CA HIS A 146 4.46 1.16 7.63
C HIS A 146 5.50 0.61 6.64
N SER A 147 6.31 1.50 6.05
CA SER A 147 7.41 1.12 5.16
C SER A 147 8.43 0.24 5.87
N ALA A 148 8.81 0.60 7.11
CA ALA A 148 9.76 -0.17 7.91
C ALA A 148 9.27 -1.59 8.19
N PHE A 149 8.02 -1.74 8.67
CA PHE A 149 7.44 -3.06 8.94
C PHE A 149 7.31 -3.93 7.69
N LEU A 150 6.79 -3.37 6.58
CA LEU A 150 6.61 -4.14 5.34
C LEU A 150 7.94 -4.61 4.75
N LYS A 151 9.01 -3.81 4.86
CA LYS A 151 10.36 -4.19 4.40
C LYS A 151 11.00 -5.29 5.25
N MET A 152 10.51 -5.55 6.47
CA MET A 152 10.99 -6.66 7.30
C MET A 152 10.44 -8.01 6.83
N LEU A 153 9.33 -8.03 6.11
CA LEU A 153 8.70 -9.25 5.63
C LEU A 153 9.51 -9.85 4.48
N PRO A 154 9.52 -11.19 4.35
CA PRO A 154 9.88 -11.84 3.09
C PRO A 154 9.00 -11.25 1.98
N ASP A 155 9.56 -11.02 0.80
CA ASP A 155 8.82 -10.48 -0.35
C ASP A 155 8.19 -9.09 -0.13
N GLY A 156 8.76 -8.30 0.78
CA GLY A 156 8.23 -6.99 1.21
C GLY A 156 7.84 -6.04 0.07
N ASN A 157 8.52 -6.07 -1.08
CA ASN A 157 8.16 -5.25 -2.24
C ASN A 157 6.76 -5.55 -2.80
N GLU A 158 6.32 -6.82 -2.78
CA GLU A 158 4.96 -7.19 -3.21
C GLU A 158 3.92 -6.65 -2.23
N TYR A 159 4.14 -6.88 -0.92
CA TYR A 159 3.22 -6.40 0.11
C TYR A 159 3.16 -4.89 0.21
N VAL A 160 4.28 -4.18 -0.01
CA VAL A 160 4.30 -2.72 -0.17
C VAL A 160 3.35 -2.31 -1.28
N SER A 161 3.50 -2.91 -2.47
CA SER A 161 2.73 -2.52 -3.65
C SER A 161 1.23 -2.79 -3.49
N ILE A 162 0.86 -3.94 -2.92
CA ILE A 162 -0.54 -4.27 -2.61
C ILE A 162 -1.12 -3.32 -1.57
N PHE A 163 -0.36 -2.99 -0.53
CA PHE A 163 -0.79 -2.05 0.50
C PHE A 163 -1.04 -0.65 -0.09
N THR A 164 -0.05 -0.07 -0.76
CA THR A 164 -0.12 1.30 -1.29
C THR A 164 -1.10 1.41 -2.45
N GLY A 165 -1.19 0.41 -3.31
CA GLY A 165 -2.19 0.37 -4.39
C GLY A 165 -3.62 0.29 -3.86
N SER A 166 -3.85 -0.51 -2.82
CA SER A 166 -5.15 -0.60 -2.16
C SER A 166 -5.51 0.70 -1.45
N LEU A 167 -4.55 1.36 -0.79
CA LEU A 167 -4.73 2.70 -0.21
C LEU A 167 -5.16 3.71 -1.25
N ASN A 168 -4.44 3.78 -2.38
CA ASN A 168 -4.82 4.67 -3.48
C ASN A 168 -6.28 4.46 -3.89
N ALA A 169 -6.67 3.20 -4.04
CA ALA A 169 -8.03 2.83 -4.45
C ALA A 169 -9.10 3.22 -3.46
N VAL A 170 -8.91 2.93 -2.17
CA VAL A 170 -9.92 3.30 -1.15
C VAL A 170 -9.97 4.81 -0.93
N ILE A 171 -8.84 5.52 -0.99
CA ILE A 171 -8.79 6.98 -0.84
C ILE A 171 -9.55 7.62 -2.01
N GLN A 172 -9.19 7.29 -3.25
CA GLN A 172 -9.84 7.86 -4.44
C GLN A 172 -11.34 7.58 -4.48
N ALA A 173 -11.76 6.36 -4.11
CA ALA A 173 -13.17 6.00 -4.05
C ALA A 173 -13.92 6.70 -2.91
N SER A 174 -13.23 7.10 -1.83
CA SER A 174 -13.87 7.70 -0.66
C SER A 174 -14.01 9.22 -0.77
N VAL A 175 -13.07 9.92 -1.41
CA VAL A 175 -13.06 11.40 -1.46
C VAL A 175 -14.26 12.02 -2.18
N ASN A 176 -14.94 11.25 -3.02
CA ASN A 176 -16.20 11.65 -3.66
C ASN A 176 -17.41 11.58 -2.69
N HIS A 177 -17.22 11.05 -1.48
CA HIS A 177 -18.25 10.85 -0.47
C HIS A 177 -17.78 11.37 0.91
N GLY A 178 -18.12 12.63 1.25
CA GLY A 178 -17.56 13.34 2.42
C GLY A 178 -17.50 12.55 3.74
N ARG A 179 -18.63 11.94 4.16
CA ARG A 179 -18.66 11.12 5.40
C ARG A 179 -17.79 9.87 5.31
N VAL A 180 -17.71 9.24 4.14
CA VAL A 180 -16.87 8.05 3.91
C VAL A 180 -15.39 8.42 3.91
N ALA A 181 -15.04 9.57 3.35
CA ALA A 181 -13.66 10.07 3.41
C ALA A 181 -13.23 10.38 4.85
N GLU A 182 -14.13 10.95 5.66
CA GLU A 182 -13.87 11.24 7.07
C GLU A 182 -13.70 9.95 7.89
N GLU A 183 -14.62 9.00 7.77
CA GLU A 183 -14.55 7.68 8.42
C GLU A 183 -13.25 6.94 8.03
N LEU A 184 -12.84 7.01 6.76
CA LEU A 184 -11.58 6.41 6.30
C LEU A 184 -10.36 7.11 6.90
N ALA A 185 -10.32 8.45 6.85
CA ALA A 185 -9.18 9.23 7.33
C ALA A 185 -8.96 9.03 8.83
N GLU A 186 -10.05 8.96 9.61
CA GLU A 186 -10.01 8.69 11.05
C GLU A 186 -9.46 7.29 11.34
N ALA A 187 -10.00 6.26 10.69
CA ALA A 187 -9.55 4.87 10.87
C ALA A 187 -8.09 4.66 10.45
N LEU A 188 -7.65 5.24 9.32
CA LEU A 188 -6.26 5.16 8.87
C LEU A 188 -5.32 5.88 9.84
N CYS A 189 -5.70 7.06 10.33
CA CYS A 189 -4.91 7.80 11.30
C CYS A 189 -4.76 7.02 12.62
N GLU A 190 -5.84 6.40 13.11
CA GLU A 190 -5.84 5.57 14.31
C GLU A 190 -4.90 4.37 14.17
N ILE A 191 -5.08 3.57 13.11
CA ILE A 191 -4.23 2.40 12.83
C ILE A 191 -2.76 2.81 12.70
N SER A 192 -2.46 3.88 11.97
CA SER A 192 -1.09 4.31 11.74
C SER A 192 -0.43 4.89 12.99
N GLN A 193 -1.20 5.53 13.88
CA GLN A 193 -0.70 5.98 15.18
C GLN A 193 -0.18 4.78 15.98
N ASP A 194 -1.01 3.74 16.12
CA ASP A 194 -0.63 2.51 16.85
C ASP A 194 0.63 1.87 16.24
N VAL A 195 0.70 1.76 14.91
CA VAL A 195 1.87 1.21 14.21
C VAL A 195 3.12 2.07 14.40
N SER A 196 3.00 3.40 14.42
CA SER A 196 4.15 4.30 14.58
C SER A 196 4.80 4.22 15.97
N GLU A 197 4.01 3.98 17.01
CA GLU A 197 4.49 3.90 18.40
C GLU A 197 5.41 2.70 18.65
N VAL A 198 5.33 1.66 17.83
CA VAL A 198 6.16 0.43 17.95
C VAL A 198 7.36 0.42 17.00
N ARG A 199 7.57 1.48 16.20
CA ARG A 199 8.65 1.57 15.21
C ARG A 199 10.05 1.67 15.83
N ILE A 200 10.17 2.32 17.00
CA ILE A 200 11.44 2.82 17.55
C ILE A 200 12.49 1.71 17.78
N ASP A 201 12.09 0.43 17.91
CA ASP A 201 13.00 -0.69 18.22
C ASP A 201 13.18 -1.71 17.08
N LEU A 202 12.59 -1.51 15.89
CA LEU A 202 12.53 -2.55 14.86
C LEU A 202 13.88 -2.87 14.20
N GLU A 203 14.71 -1.86 13.95
CA GLU A 203 16.01 -2.04 13.28
C GLU A 203 17.02 -2.80 14.14
N LEU A 204 16.82 -2.81 15.46
CA LEU A 204 17.72 -3.43 16.42
C LEU A 204 17.41 -4.92 16.66
N PHE A 205 16.20 -5.40 16.32
CA PHE A 205 15.71 -6.71 16.75
C PHE A 205 14.89 -7.45 15.69
N ARG A 206 15.53 -7.92 14.60
CA ARG A 206 14.86 -8.75 13.58
C ARG A 206 14.80 -10.23 13.98
N THR A 207 13.95 -10.57 14.96
CA THR A 207 13.70 -11.97 15.36
C THR A 207 12.61 -12.63 14.51
N LYS A 208 12.62 -13.97 14.45
CA LYS A 208 11.57 -14.74 13.74
C LYS A 208 10.17 -14.41 14.28
N ASP A 209 10.00 -14.38 15.60
CA ASP A 209 8.72 -14.07 16.26
C ASP A 209 8.19 -12.67 15.92
N LEU A 210 9.09 -11.70 15.76
CA LEU A 210 8.72 -10.34 15.34
C LEU A 210 8.28 -10.30 13.88
N ILE A 211 8.98 -11.03 13.00
CA ILE A 211 8.58 -11.17 11.58
C ILE A 211 7.20 -11.84 11.50
N GLU A 212 6.97 -12.92 12.24
CA GLU A 212 5.67 -13.61 12.31
C GLU A 212 4.56 -12.69 12.78
N SER A 213 4.82 -11.93 13.84
CA SER A 213 3.82 -10.99 14.38
C SER A 213 3.59 -9.79 13.46
N THR A 214 4.61 -9.38 12.69
CA THR A 214 4.47 -8.36 11.64
C THR A 214 3.63 -8.87 10.48
N ALA A 215 3.84 -10.12 10.05
CA ALA A 215 3.04 -10.73 8.99
C ALA A 215 1.57 -10.84 9.40
N ASP A 216 1.31 -11.25 10.64
CA ASP A 216 -0.02 -11.33 11.24
C ASP A 216 -0.69 -9.95 11.36
N LEU A 217 0.04 -8.91 11.81
CA LEU A 217 -0.43 -7.52 11.82
C LEU A 217 -0.88 -7.07 10.42
N TYR A 218 -0.05 -7.28 9.40
CA TYR A 218 -0.35 -6.82 8.05
C TYR A 218 -1.44 -7.64 7.36
N ALA A 219 -1.60 -8.93 7.70
CA ALA A 219 -2.76 -9.69 7.29
C ALA A 219 -4.06 -9.03 7.79
N HIS A 220 -4.10 -8.58 9.05
CA HIS A 220 -5.26 -7.87 9.59
C HIS A 220 -5.47 -6.47 8.97
N ILE A 221 -4.40 -5.74 8.67
CA ILE A 221 -4.50 -4.48 7.91
C ILE A 221 -5.09 -4.74 6.51
N PHE A 222 -4.71 -5.83 5.84
CA PHE A 222 -5.28 -6.21 4.55
C PHE A 222 -6.74 -6.64 4.65
N ILE A 223 -7.14 -7.32 5.73
CA ILE A 223 -8.55 -7.64 6.02
C ILE A 223 -9.36 -6.36 6.27
N PHE A 224 -8.80 -5.38 6.98
CA PHE A 224 -9.42 -4.07 7.19
C PHE A 224 -9.68 -3.36 5.85
N LEU A 225 -8.64 -3.20 5.01
CA LEU A 225 -8.77 -2.57 3.70
C LEU A 225 -9.77 -3.31 2.81
N SER A 226 -9.72 -4.64 2.82
CA SER A 226 -10.67 -5.52 2.15
C SER A 226 -12.11 -5.29 2.61
N SER A 227 -12.32 -5.13 3.91
CA SER A 227 -13.65 -4.87 4.48
C SER A 227 -14.15 -3.48 4.12
N TYR A 228 -13.24 -2.50 4.05
CA TYR A 228 -13.55 -1.15 3.61
C TYR A 228 -13.93 -1.08 2.13
N MET A 229 -13.22 -1.80 1.25
CA MET A 229 -13.58 -1.92 -0.17
C MET A 229 -14.98 -2.53 -0.36
N ASP A 230 -15.33 -3.56 0.42
CA ASP A 230 -16.69 -4.13 0.40
C ASP A 230 -17.75 -3.12 0.82
N HIS A 231 -17.44 -2.28 1.80
CA HIS A 231 -18.30 -1.20 2.27
C HIS A 231 -18.54 -0.16 1.15
N LEU A 232 -17.47 0.26 0.46
CA LEU A 232 -17.53 1.18 -0.69
C LEU A 232 -18.39 0.62 -1.83
N MET A 233 -18.11 -0.62 -2.26
CA MET A 233 -18.84 -1.26 -3.35
C MET A 233 -20.34 -1.42 -3.04
N ARG A 234 -20.71 -1.63 -1.78
CA ARG A 234 -22.12 -1.72 -1.37
C ARG A 234 -22.80 -0.36 -1.32
N LYS A 235 -22.19 0.67 -0.71
CA LYS A 235 -22.75 2.03 -0.70
C LYS A 235 -23.09 2.53 -2.11
N ARG A 236 -22.27 2.17 -3.11
CA ARG A 236 -22.56 2.41 -4.54
C ARG A 236 -23.83 1.69 -5.04
N ARG A 237 -24.06 0.45 -4.62
CA ARG A 237 -25.20 -0.40 -5.04
C ARG A 237 -26.48 -0.14 -4.24
N THR A 238 -26.38 0.35 -3.00
CA THR A 238 -27.50 0.40 -2.04
C THR A 238 -27.88 1.82 -1.63
N ARG A 239 -28.01 2.75 -2.59
CA ARG A 239 -28.53 4.12 -2.35
C ARG A 239 -29.95 4.15 -1.71
N LEU A 240 -30.52 3.00 -1.33
CA LEU A 240 -31.88 2.79 -0.82
C LEU A 240 -31.99 1.84 0.42
N LEU A 241 -30.92 1.41 1.10
CA LEU A 241 -31.05 0.49 2.26
C LEU A 241 -30.10 0.82 3.44
N ASP A 242 -30.56 1.65 4.37
CA ASP A 242 -29.79 2.11 5.54
C ASP A 242 -29.66 1.09 6.68
N ALA A 243 -30.57 0.10 6.78
CA ALA A 243 -30.62 -0.81 7.93
C ALA A 243 -29.50 -1.89 7.97
N PHE A 244 -28.73 -2.08 6.89
CA PHE A 244 -27.65 -3.09 6.83
C PHE A 244 -26.25 -2.51 7.15
N ASN A 245 -26.19 -1.22 7.49
CA ASN A 245 -24.95 -0.48 7.71
C ASN A 245 -24.26 -0.87 9.03
N GLU A 246 -25.03 -1.15 10.08
CA GLU A 246 -24.51 -1.43 11.44
C GLU A 246 -23.64 -2.69 11.48
N ASN A 247 -24.10 -3.81 10.89
CA ASN A 247 -23.37 -5.09 10.97
C ASN A 247 -21.99 -5.06 10.27
N ARG A 248 -21.79 -4.19 9.27
CA ARG A 248 -20.47 -4.06 8.60
C ARG A 248 -19.59 -3.00 9.22
N SER A 249 -20.18 -1.93 9.74
CA SER A 249 -19.47 -1.00 10.63
C SER A 249 -18.83 -1.79 11.79
N LEU A 250 -19.58 -2.72 12.39
CA LEU A 250 -19.05 -3.64 13.41
C LEU A 250 -17.86 -4.48 12.92
N LYS A 251 -17.83 -4.93 11.66
CA LYS A 251 -16.69 -5.66 11.11
C LYS A 251 -15.45 -4.79 10.97
N ILE A 252 -15.60 -3.57 10.47
CA ILE A 252 -14.49 -2.60 10.34
C ILE A 252 -13.93 -2.28 11.74
N THR A 253 -14.81 -1.94 12.69
CA THR A 253 -14.41 -1.67 14.08
C THR A 253 -13.76 -2.87 14.75
N ALA A 254 -14.27 -4.09 14.51
CA ALA A 254 -13.67 -5.31 15.04
C ALA A 254 -12.26 -5.55 14.50
N GLU A 255 -12.00 -5.25 13.22
CA GLU A 255 -10.66 -5.37 12.66
C GLU A 255 -9.70 -4.28 13.17
N ILE A 256 -10.17 -3.04 13.37
CA ILE A 256 -9.37 -2.00 14.05
C ILE A 256 -8.94 -2.47 15.44
N LYS A 257 -9.87 -3.07 16.22
CA LYS A 257 -9.55 -3.64 17.52
C LYS A 257 -8.52 -4.77 17.42
N ARG A 258 -8.66 -5.69 16.46
CA ARG A 258 -7.68 -6.76 16.25
C ARG A 258 -6.31 -6.22 15.90
N ILE A 259 -6.23 -5.20 15.05
CA ILE A 259 -4.97 -4.52 14.70
C ILE A 259 -4.30 -3.97 15.96
N LYS A 260 -5.05 -3.30 16.84
CA LYS A 260 -4.55 -2.82 18.14
C LYS A 260 -3.98 -3.94 19.01
N ASP A 261 -4.70 -5.05 19.11
CA ASP A 261 -4.24 -6.21 19.87
C ASP A 261 -2.92 -6.78 19.30
N LYS A 262 -2.75 -6.78 17.97
CA LYS A 262 -1.49 -7.19 17.31
C LYS A 262 -0.34 -6.21 17.56
N VAL A 263 -0.61 -4.90 17.50
CA VAL A 263 0.39 -3.87 17.84
C VAL A 263 0.84 -4.00 19.29
N ALA A 264 -0.10 -4.23 20.22
CA ALA A 264 0.22 -4.43 21.64
C ALA A 264 1.12 -5.67 21.85
N ARG A 265 0.87 -6.75 21.11
CA ARG A 265 1.73 -7.94 21.13
C ARG A 265 3.15 -7.62 20.64
N ILE A 266 3.28 -6.88 19.54
CA ILE A 266 4.59 -6.42 19.02
C ILE A 266 5.34 -5.59 20.06
N ARG A 267 4.65 -4.63 20.69
CA ARG A 267 5.20 -3.80 21.77
C ARG A 267 5.73 -4.66 22.94
N TYR A 268 4.95 -5.62 23.39
CA TYR A 268 5.36 -6.54 24.46
C TYR A 268 6.64 -7.31 24.10
N MET A 269 6.75 -7.81 22.86
CA MET A 269 7.97 -8.51 22.43
C MET A 269 9.19 -7.60 22.43
N LEU A 270 9.08 -6.38 21.90
CA LEU A 270 10.21 -5.42 21.83
C LEU A 270 10.72 -5.04 23.22
N THR A 271 9.83 -4.76 24.17
CA THR A 271 10.21 -4.47 25.56
C THR A 271 10.89 -5.66 26.25
N SER A 272 10.39 -6.89 26.01
CA SER A 272 10.97 -8.11 26.59
C SER A 272 12.37 -8.44 26.06
N VAL A 273 12.64 -8.09 24.79
CA VAL A 273 13.94 -8.31 24.15
C VAL A 273 14.95 -7.26 24.61
N SER A 274 14.53 -6.00 24.73
CA SER A 274 15.36 -4.92 25.29
C SER A 274 15.81 -5.23 26.72
N GLY A 275 14.88 -5.70 27.59
CA GLY A 275 15.21 -6.10 28.96
C GLY A 275 16.21 -7.27 29.07
N LYS A 276 16.19 -8.22 28.12
CA LYS A 276 17.15 -9.34 28.06
C LYS A 276 18.55 -8.93 27.57
N LYS A 277 18.69 -7.77 26.92
CA LYS A 277 19.98 -7.25 26.44
C LYS A 277 20.69 -6.48 27.55
N VAL A 278 19.97 -5.66 28.32
CA VAL A 278 20.51 -4.93 29.49
C VAL A 278 21.11 -5.89 30.52
N MET A 279 20.46 -7.03 30.79
CA MET A 279 20.94 -8.04 31.74
C MET A 279 22.19 -8.82 31.27
N ARG A 280 22.60 -8.71 29.99
CA ARG A 280 23.77 -9.43 29.45
C ARG A 280 25.05 -8.60 29.40
N ASP A 281 24.96 -7.27 29.42
CA ASP A 281 26.13 -6.37 29.42
C ASP A 281 26.67 -6.06 30.83
N ASP A 282 25.96 -6.46 31.90
CA ASP A 282 26.39 -6.29 33.30
C ASP A 282 27.10 -7.52 33.91
N GLY A 283 27.69 -8.39 33.07
CA GLY A 283 28.50 -9.53 33.54
C GLY A 283 29.80 -9.07 34.22
N PRO A 284 30.20 -9.63 35.38
CA PRO A 284 31.27 -9.10 36.21
C PRO A 284 32.64 -9.17 35.51
N LYS A 285 33.39 -8.06 35.60
CA LYS A 285 34.81 -7.99 35.27
C LYS A 285 35.67 -8.80 36.23
#